data_AF-A0A9X0CVV6-F1
#
_entry.id   AF-A0A9X0CVV6-F1
#
_cell.length_a   1.000
_cell.length_b   1.000
_cell.length_c   1.000
_cell.angle_alpha   90.00
_cell.angle_beta   90.00
_cell.angle_gamma   90.00
#
_symmetry.space_group_name_H-M   'P 1'
#
loop_
_entity.id
_entity.type
_entity.pdbx_description
1 polymer ?
#
loop_
_entity_poly.entity_id
_entity_poly.type
_entity_poly.pdbx_seq_one_letter_code
_entity_poly.pdbx_strand_id
1 'polypeptide(L)'
;MDGTNLSVIPQGVDPRDVTVLQPEAWRRIQNSLSRYNEDQMRLQAKRQEREELHTISKDSVKHWENTIEGQRLKKLQARKLREEKEEEEKVKVDKEEAKHQAQKRKEAIERAKTLQYYQTDRVKTFHGALLLTEVLKERDAQISMKNGKLDSEKIREAHLLRLQQRQREEAIMEDQKRALRRHNDRKAVADFQTLQILDHIEDGKEAKQVDVEEGENIKQQVDMYMAAKMAIEEQRRMDKKDIMEEHQRQLADREARRQIEQIKVEDEEEEIRQFGQAKKKMAKMRKEKETELFRAFQDHTERMRKKLANEKQQEVDDEDDRIAKAVAERESKREAEERQKYESEMKTKKGIHDHRIYMMKENERLAIEETNKDREILKNRVKSDKLYHLKQEEKRVEQLGECKKLKEFQTQQIDELQVRGQQFRTAELDLDNRNGALLRAEEAQFKEYANKVIKEAKDNGRNPYPLIKAAEEGPGGGRGPKYEGKQGLRPSYLVCDGTGVQLPNYSNGTVQGSHTKIYGNPGDSRKRLGFTW
;
A
#
# COMPACT_ATOMS: atom_id res chain seq x y z
N MET A 1 -33.86 115.05 -58.16
CA MET A 1 -34.60 115.84 -59.14
C MET A 1 -35.48 116.79 -58.37
N ASP A 2 -35.46 118.05 -58.79
CA ASP A 2 -36.45 119.12 -58.68
C ASP A 2 -37.30 119.20 -57.39
N GLY A 3 -37.24 120.27 -56.60
CA GLY A 3 -36.59 121.57 -56.84
C GLY A 3 -37.49 122.78 -56.57
N THR A 4 -38.66 122.58 -55.94
CA THR A 4 -39.52 123.67 -55.47
C THR A 4 -38.84 124.44 -54.33
N ASN A 5 -37.97 125.38 -54.68
CA ASN A 5 -37.31 126.29 -53.75
C ASN A 5 -38.32 127.29 -53.17
N LEU A 6 -39.07 126.83 -52.17
CA LEU A 6 -39.91 127.67 -51.31
C LEU A 6 -39.02 128.52 -50.39
N SER A 7 -38.51 129.64 -50.94
CA SER A 7 -37.81 130.67 -50.18
C SER A 7 -38.81 131.45 -49.31
N VAL A 8 -39.16 130.90 -48.14
CA VAL A 8 -40.03 131.55 -47.15
C VAL A 8 -39.26 132.67 -46.46
N ILE A 9 -39.29 133.86 -47.06
CA ILE A 9 -38.77 135.10 -46.46
C ILE A 9 -39.88 135.73 -45.61
N PRO A 10 -39.66 136.01 -44.30
CA PRO A 10 -40.62 136.73 -43.48
C PRO A 10 -40.87 138.15 -43.98
N GLN A 11 -42.12 138.64 -43.85
CA GLN A 11 -42.49 139.98 -44.33
C GLN A 11 -41.79 141.08 -43.53
N GLY A 12 -41.25 142.09 -44.23
CA GLY A 12 -40.65 143.29 -43.63
C GLY A 12 -39.13 143.42 -43.76
N VAL A 13 -38.44 142.53 -44.48
CA VAL A 13 -36.98 142.56 -44.69
C VAL A 13 -36.64 142.72 -46.18
N ASP A 14 -35.65 143.58 -46.50
CA ASP A 14 -35.19 143.83 -47.87
C ASP A 14 -34.35 142.62 -48.38
N PRO A 15 -34.62 142.06 -49.59
CA PRO A 15 -33.94 140.86 -50.08
C PRO A 15 -32.41 140.92 -50.24
N ARG A 16 -31.77 142.08 -50.00
CA ARG A 16 -30.31 142.24 -50.06
C ARG A 16 -29.57 141.80 -48.80
N ASP A 17 -30.26 141.73 -47.65
CA ASP A 17 -29.61 141.48 -46.35
C ASP A 17 -29.67 140.00 -45.89
N VAL A 18 -30.11 139.07 -46.77
CA VAL A 18 -30.31 137.65 -46.42
C VAL A 18 -29.43 136.72 -47.26
N THR A 19 -28.37 136.17 -46.64
CA THR A 19 -27.48 135.18 -47.27
C THR A 19 -28.08 133.77 -47.26
N VAL A 20 -28.65 133.35 -48.39
CA VAL A 20 -29.23 131.99 -48.55
C VAL A 20 -28.12 130.94 -48.78
N LEU A 21 -27.96 130.04 -47.80
CA LEU A 21 -27.02 128.91 -47.87
C LEU A 21 -27.55 127.78 -48.78
N GLN A 22 -26.74 127.34 -49.74
CA GLN A 22 -27.08 126.23 -50.64
C GLN A 22 -27.08 124.87 -49.92
N PRO A 23 -27.96 123.91 -50.29
CA PRO A 23 -28.08 122.62 -49.58
C PRO A 23 -26.78 121.81 -49.49
N GLU A 24 -25.93 121.85 -50.52
CA GLU A 24 -24.63 121.18 -50.51
C GLU A 24 -23.62 121.87 -49.58
N ALA A 25 -23.65 123.21 -49.51
CA ALA A 25 -22.84 123.97 -48.57
C ALA A 25 -23.29 123.69 -47.13
N TRP A 26 -24.61 123.63 -46.88
CA TRP A 26 -25.17 123.24 -45.60
C TRP A 26 -24.75 121.82 -45.19
N ARG A 27 -24.89 120.82 -46.07
CA ARG A 27 -24.40 119.45 -45.81
C ARG A 27 -22.90 119.39 -45.55
N ARG A 28 -22.09 120.15 -46.29
CA ARG A 28 -20.63 120.24 -46.07
C ARG A 28 -20.29 120.84 -44.71
N ILE A 29 -20.98 121.91 -44.32
CA ILE A 29 -20.85 122.54 -43.00
C ILE A 29 -21.27 121.55 -41.90
N GLN A 30 -22.43 120.91 -42.04
CA GLN A 30 -22.96 119.92 -41.10
C GLN A 30 -22.03 118.70 -40.93
N ASN A 31 -21.46 118.18 -42.01
CA ASN A 31 -20.49 117.08 -41.97
C ASN A 31 -19.17 117.53 -41.31
N SER A 32 -18.72 118.77 -41.56
CA SER A 32 -17.50 119.30 -40.92
C SER A 32 -17.67 119.52 -39.41
N LEU A 33 -18.84 120.03 -38.98
CA LEU A 33 -19.18 120.23 -37.56
C LEU A 33 -19.36 118.92 -36.80
N SER A 34 -19.98 117.92 -37.43
CA SER A 34 -20.13 116.57 -36.86
C SER A 34 -18.86 115.71 -36.97
N ARG A 35 -17.81 116.19 -37.64
CA ARG A 35 -16.61 115.43 -38.05
C ARG A 35 -16.95 114.13 -38.82
N TYR A 36 -18.11 114.08 -39.45
CA TYR A 36 -18.61 112.89 -40.12
C TYR A 36 -17.91 112.70 -41.47
N ASN A 37 -16.96 111.76 -41.49
CA ASN A 37 -16.11 111.49 -42.64
C ASN A 37 -16.58 110.20 -43.33
N GLU A 38 -17.44 110.35 -44.34
CA GLU A 38 -18.24 109.27 -44.94
C GLU A 38 -17.38 108.11 -45.49
N ASP A 39 -16.23 108.43 -46.09
CA ASP A 39 -15.26 107.42 -46.58
C ASP A 39 -14.61 106.61 -45.44
N GLN A 40 -14.40 107.21 -44.26
CA GLN A 40 -13.85 106.47 -43.11
C GLN A 40 -14.87 105.49 -42.53
N MET A 41 -16.14 105.87 -42.42
CA MET A 41 -17.22 104.96 -42.05
C MET A 41 -17.36 103.82 -43.06
N ARG A 42 -17.28 104.13 -44.36
CA ARG A 42 -17.32 103.15 -45.44
C ARG A 42 -16.12 102.19 -45.44
N LEU A 43 -14.94 102.66 -45.05
CA LEU A 43 -13.74 101.83 -44.85
C LEU A 43 -13.85 100.93 -43.61
N GLN A 44 -14.43 101.43 -42.51
CA GLN A 44 -14.68 100.62 -41.31
C GLN A 44 -15.73 99.53 -41.55
N ALA A 45 -16.85 99.86 -42.20
CA ALA A 45 -17.88 98.87 -42.56
C ALA A 45 -17.30 97.75 -43.45
N LYS A 46 -16.55 98.10 -44.50
CA LYS A 46 -15.83 97.11 -45.35
C LYS A 46 -14.77 96.30 -44.60
N ARG A 47 -14.27 96.80 -43.47
CA ARG A 47 -13.33 96.06 -42.62
C ARG A 47 -14.09 95.08 -41.72
N GLN A 48 -15.18 95.49 -41.11
CA GLN A 48 -16.07 94.63 -40.32
C GLN A 48 -16.63 93.49 -41.18
N GLU A 49 -17.18 93.81 -42.35
CA GLU A 49 -17.65 92.83 -43.35
C GLU A 49 -16.56 91.79 -43.70
N ARG A 50 -15.30 92.23 -43.87
CA ARG A 50 -14.17 91.32 -44.12
C ARG A 50 -13.77 90.49 -42.91
N GLU A 51 -13.89 91.03 -41.70
CA GLU A 51 -13.58 90.31 -40.44
C GLU A 51 -14.70 89.27 -40.14
N GLU A 52 -15.96 89.59 -40.43
CA GLU A 52 -17.13 88.68 -40.36
C GLU A 52 -17.06 87.57 -41.42
N LEU A 53 -16.78 87.90 -42.68
CA LEU A 53 -16.57 86.89 -43.73
C LEU A 53 -15.37 85.98 -43.39
N HIS A 54 -14.37 86.50 -42.65
CA HIS A 54 -13.23 85.71 -42.20
C HIS A 54 -13.55 84.79 -41.00
N THR A 55 -14.45 85.17 -40.09
CA THR A 55 -14.94 84.25 -39.04
C THR A 55 -15.84 83.17 -39.64
N ILE A 56 -16.79 83.53 -40.50
CA ILE A 56 -17.65 82.58 -41.23
C ILE A 56 -16.81 81.59 -42.05
N SER A 57 -15.77 82.06 -42.74
CA SER A 57 -14.82 81.21 -43.46
C SER A 57 -14.05 80.27 -42.53
N LYS A 58 -13.53 80.77 -41.40
CA LYS A 58 -12.85 79.94 -40.39
C LYS A 58 -13.76 78.86 -39.81
N ASP A 59 -14.99 79.20 -39.45
CA ASP A 59 -15.94 78.25 -38.86
C ASP A 59 -16.44 77.22 -39.87
N SER A 60 -16.53 77.58 -41.15
CA SER A 60 -16.72 76.61 -42.24
C SER A 60 -15.55 75.64 -42.35
N VAL A 61 -14.31 76.16 -42.36
CA VAL A 61 -13.07 75.37 -42.53
C VAL A 61 -12.76 74.47 -41.33
N LYS A 62 -13.15 74.84 -40.09
CA LYS A 62 -13.02 73.98 -38.90
C LYS A 62 -13.66 72.59 -39.08
N HIS A 63 -14.72 72.51 -39.89
CA HIS A 63 -15.48 71.27 -40.12
C HIS A 63 -15.00 70.50 -41.37
N TRP A 64 -13.97 70.99 -42.08
CA TRP A 64 -13.42 70.32 -43.26
C TRP A 64 -12.36 69.28 -42.88
N GLU A 65 -12.73 68.01 -42.90
CA GLU A 65 -11.83 66.87 -42.59
C GLU A 65 -10.55 66.83 -43.44
N ASN A 66 -10.60 67.38 -44.65
CA ASN A 66 -9.47 67.39 -45.60
C ASN A 66 -8.40 68.46 -45.29
N THR A 67 -8.60 69.30 -44.27
CA THR A 67 -7.56 70.23 -43.78
C THR A 67 -6.38 69.47 -43.15
N ILE A 68 -5.19 70.09 -43.09
CA ILE A 68 -4.02 69.49 -42.44
C ILE A 68 -4.30 69.22 -40.94
N GLU A 69 -5.07 70.09 -40.29
CA GLU A 69 -5.49 69.93 -38.89
C GLU A 69 -6.53 68.83 -38.73
N GLY A 70 -7.56 68.79 -39.59
CA GLY A 70 -8.56 67.70 -39.63
C GLY A 70 -7.91 66.33 -39.86
N GLN A 71 -6.98 66.21 -40.82
CA GLN A 71 -6.24 64.98 -41.06
C GLN A 71 -5.33 64.59 -39.88
N ARG A 72 -4.71 65.55 -39.18
CA ARG A 72 -3.95 65.28 -37.96
C ARG A 72 -4.86 64.80 -36.83
N LEU A 73 -6.00 65.46 -36.62
CA LEU A 73 -7.00 65.07 -35.62
C LEU A 73 -7.53 63.66 -35.90
N LYS A 74 -7.89 63.36 -37.16
CA LYS A 74 -8.38 62.04 -37.59
C LYS A 74 -7.31 60.95 -37.42
N LYS A 75 -6.02 61.25 -37.66
CA LYS A 75 -4.89 60.34 -37.36
C LYS A 75 -4.69 60.13 -35.85
N LEU A 76 -4.85 61.16 -35.03
CA LEU A 76 -4.78 61.04 -33.56
C LEU A 76 -5.96 60.25 -32.98
N GLN A 77 -7.18 60.49 -33.47
CA GLN A 77 -8.37 59.72 -33.11
C GLN A 77 -8.26 58.26 -33.53
N ALA A 78 -7.81 57.98 -34.77
CA ALA A 78 -7.60 56.62 -35.24
C ALA A 78 -6.48 55.90 -34.47
N ARG A 79 -5.41 56.63 -34.07
CA ARG A 79 -4.38 56.10 -33.18
C ARG A 79 -4.94 55.76 -31.80
N LYS A 80 -5.67 56.70 -31.17
CA LYS A 80 -6.31 56.49 -29.86
C LYS A 80 -7.28 55.30 -29.88
N LEU A 81 -8.12 55.19 -30.90
CA LEU A 81 -9.04 54.07 -31.09
C LEU A 81 -8.31 52.72 -31.29
N ARG A 82 -7.09 52.74 -31.85
CA ARG A 82 -6.27 51.53 -31.97
C ARG A 82 -5.61 51.18 -30.64
N GLU A 83 -5.05 52.17 -29.93
CA GLU A 83 -4.47 51.99 -28.60
C GLU A 83 -5.53 51.53 -27.58
N GLU A 84 -6.75 52.05 -27.64
CA GLU A 84 -7.89 51.58 -26.83
C GLU A 84 -8.23 50.11 -27.12
N LYS A 85 -8.23 49.68 -28.39
CA LYS A 85 -8.45 48.27 -28.75
C LYS A 85 -7.29 47.36 -28.35
N GLU A 86 -6.04 47.81 -28.51
CA GLU A 86 -4.85 47.08 -28.06
C GLU A 86 -4.88 46.88 -26.53
N GLU A 87 -5.36 47.86 -25.76
CA GLU A 87 -5.58 47.69 -24.31
C GLU A 87 -6.81 46.82 -23.98
N GLU A 88 -7.92 46.93 -24.70
CA GLU A 88 -9.07 46.01 -24.54
C GLU A 88 -8.68 44.54 -24.78
N GLU A 89 -7.83 44.28 -25.79
CA GLU A 89 -7.30 42.94 -26.08
C GLU A 89 -6.35 42.44 -24.97
N LYS A 90 -5.42 43.27 -24.47
CA LYS A 90 -4.58 42.92 -23.31
C LYS A 90 -5.41 42.61 -22.07
N VAL A 91 -6.34 43.50 -21.73
CA VAL A 91 -7.27 43.34 -20.60
C VAL A 91 -8.16 42.10 -20.75
N LYS A 92 -8.46 41.66 -21.98
CA LYS A 92 -9.13 40.38 -22.24
C LYS A 92 -8.19 39.19 -21.98
N VAL A 93 -6.95 39.23 -22.48
CA VAL A 93 -5.94 38.19 -22.23
C VAL A 93 -5.66 38.04 -20.73
N ASP A 94 -5.48 39.15 -19.99
CA ASP A 94 -5.31 39.14 -18.54
C ASP A 94 -6.50 38.50 -17.81
N LYS A 95 -7.74 38.79 -18.25
CA LYS A 95 -8.96 38.16 -17.72
C LYS A 95 -9.05 36.67 -18.05
N GLU A 96 -8.46 36.20 -19.15
CA GLU A 96 -8.47 34.80 -19.56
C GLU A 96 -7.35 34.00 -18.85
N GLU A 97 -6.15 34.56 -18.74
CA GLU A 97 -5.05 33.94 -17.98
C GLU A 97 -5.35 33.96 -16.47
N ALA A 98 -5.94 35.03 -15.91
CA ALA A 98 -6.39 35.03 -14.51
C ALA A 98 -7.44 33.95 -14.22
N LYS A 99 -8.37 33.68 -15.16
CA LYS A 99 -9.30 32.54 -15.06
C LYS A 99 -8.55 31.20 -15.13
N HIS A 100 -7.59 31.08 -16.02
CA HIS A 100 -6.80 29.86 -16.19
C HIS A 100 -5.93 29.54 -14.96
N GLN A 101 -5.29 30.55 -14.37
CA GLN A 101 -4.55 30.43 -13.10
C GLN A 101 -5.47 30.15 -11.92
N ALA A 102 -6.63 30.80 -11.83
CA ALA A 102 -7.63 30.51 -10.80
C ALA A 102 -8.15 29.05 -10.91
N GLN A 103 -8.37 28.55 -12.13
CA GLN A 103 -8.78 27.17 -12.37
C GLN A 103 -7.65 26.18 -12.02
N LYS A 104 -6.41 26.41 -12.46
CA LYS A 104 -5.22 25.61 -12.05
C LYS A 104 -5.08 25.57 -10.51
N ARG A 105 -5.25 26.71 -9.83
CA ARG A 105 -5.21 26.81 -8.36
C ARG A 105 -6.35 26.02 -7.72
N LYS A 106 -7.56 26.11 -8.26
CA LYS A 106 -8.73 25.33 -7.80
C LYS A 106 -8.49 23.82 -7.96
N GLU A 107 -8.00 23.37 -9.12
CA GLU A 107 -7.66 21.97 -9.37
C GLU A 107 -6.56 21.44 -8.42
N ALA A 108 -5.53 22.25 -8.14
CA ALA A 108 -4.51 21.91 -7.16
C ALA A 108 -5.09 21.80 -5.74
N ILE A 109 -6.01 22.68 -5.35
CA ILE A 109 -6.71 22.64 -4.05
C ILE A 109 -7.63 21.41 -3.95
N GLU A 110 -8.42 21.09 -4.96
CA GLU A 110 -9.27 19.88 -4.96
C GLU A 110 -8.44 18.59 -4.97
N ARG A 111 -7.28 18.58 -5.65
CA ARG A 111 -6.31 17.47 -5.57
C ARG A 111 -5.72 17.34 -4.17
N ALA A 112 -5.38 18.45 -3.51
CA ALA A 112 -4.88 18.43 -2.14
C ALA A 112 -5.95 17.91 -1.15
N LYS A 113 -7.20 18.39 -1.26
CA LYS A 113 -8.34 17.92 -0.46
C LYS A 113 -8.60 16.43 -0.62
N THR A 114 -8.62 15.92 -1.86
CA THR A 114 -8.87 14.49 -2.12
C THR A 114 -7.75 13.61 -1.57
N LEU A 115 -6.49 14.04 -1.67
CA LEU A 115 -5.36 13.36 -1.03
C LEU A 115 -5.44 13.38 0.50
N GLN A 116 -5.76 14.52 1.12
CA GLN A 116 -5.96 14.63 2.57
C GLN A 116 -7.12 13.75 3.06
N TYR A 117 -8.23 13.74 2.33
CA TYR A 117 -9.39 12.88 2.61
C TYR A 117 -9.01 11.39 2.54
N TYR A 118 -8.26 10.98 1.53
CA TYR A 118 -7.74 9.60 1.41
C TYR A 118 -6.69 9.25 2.47
N GLN A 119 -6.02 10.25 3.06
CA GLN A 119 -5.12 10.08 4.20
C GLN A 119 -5.85 9.93 5.55
N THR A 120 -7.17 10.09 5.63
CA THR A 120 -7.93 9.76 6.84
C THR A 120 -7.99 8.25 7.07
N ASP A 121 -7.85 7.79 8.32
CA ASP A 121 -7.82 6.34 8.60
C ASP A 121 -9.16 5.64 8.31
N ARG A 122 -10.26 6.40 8.38
CA ARG A 122 -11.61 5.97 7.94
C ARG A 122 -11.59 5.56 6.46
N VAL A 123 -11.01 6.40 5.60
CA VAL A 123 -10.93 6.12 4.16
C VAL A 123 -9.86 5.07 3.84
N LYS A 124 -8.69 5.08 4.50
CA LYS A 124 -7.68 4.02 4.35
C LYS A 124 -8.26 2.62 4.62
N THR A 125 -9.00 2.48 5.72
CA THR A 125 -9.65 1.20 6.10
C THR A 125 -10.66 0.77 5.04
N PHE A 126 -11.43 1.71 4.50
CA PHE A 126 -12.40 1.45 3.44
C PHE A 126 -11.75 1.13 2.08
N HIS A 127 -10.61 1.77 1.73
CA HIS A 127 -9.80 1.41 0.56
C HIS A 127 -9.15 0.03 0.70
N GLY A 128 -8.69 -0.35 1.90
CA GLY A 128 -8.24 -1.71 2.19
C GLY A 128 -9.36 -2.76 1.99
N ALA A 129 -10.58 -2.42 2.37
CA ALA A 129 -11.75 -3.24 2.09
C ALA A 129 -12.11 -3.28 0.59
N LEU A 130 -11.93 -2.19 -0.16
CA LEU A 130 -12.13 -2.13 -1.62
C LEU A 130 -11.17 -3.09 -2.33
N LEU A 131 -9.87 -3.02 -2.01
CA LEU A 131 -8.85 -3.94 -2.53
C LEU A 131 -9.21 -5.40 -2.23
N LEU A 132 -9.75 -5.70 -1.03
CA LEU A 132 -10.22 -7.04 -0.71
C LEU A 132 -11.39 -7.50 -1.59
N THR A 133 -12.28 -6.60 -2.05
CA THR A 133 -13.34 -6.98 -3.01
C THR A 133 -12.79 -7.36 -4.39
N GLU A 134 -11.69 -6.73 -4.81
CA GLU A 134 -10.99 -7.05 -6.06
C GLU A 134 -10.24 -8.37 -5.95
N VAL A 135 -9.50 -8.58 -4.86
CA VAL A 135 -8.80 -9.84 -4.55
C VAL A 135 -9.79 -11.02 -4.48
N LEU A 136 -10.99 -10.82 -3.94
CA LEU A 136 -12.04 -11.84 -3.94
C LEU A 136 -12.54 -12.16 -5.35
N LYS A 137 -12.80 -11.14 -6.20
CA LYS A 137 -13.22 -11.36 -7.60
C LYS A 137 -12.16 -12.09 -8.42
N GLU A 138 -10.89 -11.72 -8.27
CA GLU A 138 -9.76 -12.43 -8.87
C GLU A 138 -9.64 -13.87 -8.35
N ARG A 139 -9.94 -14.10 -7.07
CA ARG A 139 -9.92 -15.44 -6.49
C ARG A 139 -11.02 -16.34 -7.05
N ASP A 140 -12.23 -15.80 -7.24
CA ASP A 140 -13.33 -16.54 -7.85
C ASP A 140 -13.03 -16.87 -9.33
N ALA A 141 -12.39 -15.95 -10.06
CA ALA A 141 -11.90 -16.21 -11.41
C ALA A 141 -10.82 -17.32 -11.45
N GLN A 142 -9.87 -17.31 -10.51
CA GLN A 142 -8.87 -18.39 -10.38
C GLN A 142 -9.51 -19.76 -10.08
N ILE A 143 -10.55 -19.80 -9.22
CA ILE A 143 -11.28 -21.03 -8.90
C ILE A 143 -12.03 -21.55 -10.13
N SER A 144 -12.72 -20.67 -10.86
CA SER A 144 -13.40 -21.00 -12.11
C SER A 144 -12.42 -21.57 -13.16
N MET A 145 -11.27 -20.91 -13.38
CA MET A 145 -10.21 -21.41 -14.25
C MET A 145 -9.68 -22.78 -13.80
N LYS A 146 -9.49 -23.00 -12.49
CA LYS A 146 -9.01 -24.29 -11.97
C LYS A 146 -10.02 -25.40 -12.25
N ASN A 147 -11.30 -25.14 -12.02
CA ASN A 147 -12.36 -26.13 -12.25
C ASN A 147 -12.46 -26.50 -13.74
N GLY A 148 -12.45 -25.51 -14.65
CA GLY A 148 -12.46 -25.74 -16.10
C GLY A 148 -11.25 -26.55 -16.59
N LYS A 149 -10.07 -26.39 -15.97
CA LYS A 149 -8.90 -27.24 -16.23
C LYS A 149 -9.12 -28.68 -15.77
N LEU A 150 -9.60 -28.89 -14.55
CA LEU A 150 -9.92 -30.23 -14.03
C LEU A 150 -10.98 -30.95 -14.86
N ASP A 151 -12.00 -30.25 -15.35
CA ASP A 151 -13.02 -30.84 -16.22
C ASP A 151 -12.48 -31.17 -17.62
N SER A 152 -11.58 -30.35 -18.16
CA SER A 152 -10.83 -30.66 -19.39
C SER A 152 -9.93 -31.88 -19.24
N GLU A 153 -9.30 -32.04 -18.07
CA GLU A 153 -8.47 -33.20 -17.72
C GLU A 153 -9.30 -34.48 -17.62
N LYS A 154 -10.47 -34.45 -16.95
CA LYS A 154 -11.42 -35.59 -16.92
C LYS A 154 -11.87 -36.02 -18.33
N ILE A 155 -12.16 -35.07 -19.22
CA ILE A 155 -12.56 -35.37 -20.60
C ILE A 155 -11.42 -36.05 -21.36
N ARG A 156 -10.18 -35.56 -21.19
CA ARG A 156 -8.97 -36.17 -21.77
C ARG A 156 -8.72 -37.58 -21.23
N GLU A 157 -8.85 -37.77 -19.92
CA GLU A 157 -8.68 -39.07 -19.26
C GLU A 157 -9.72 -40.09 -19.74
N ALA A 158 -11.00 -39.71 -19.79
CA ALA A 158 -12.07 -40.55 -20.31
C ALA A 158 -11.87 -40.93 -21.79
N HIS A 159 -11.32 -40.01 -22.61
CA HIS A 159 -10.96 -40.30 -24.00
C HIS A 159 -9.80 -41.30 -24.10
N LEU A 160 -8.75 -41.13 -23.28
CA LEU A 160 -7.62 -42.07 -23.21
C LEU A 160 -8.06 -43.47 -22.74
N LEU A 161 -8.93 -43.54 -21.73
CA LEU A 161 -9.52 -44.79 -21.25
C LEU A 161 -10.31 -45.51 -22.36
N ARG A 162 -11.15 -44.79 -23.12
CA ARG A 162 -11.88 -45.34 -24.27
C ARG A 162 -10.94 -45.85 -25.37
N LEU A 163 -9.84 -45.16 -25.65
CA LEU A 163 -8.85 -45.61 -26.62
C LEU A 163 -8.15 -46.90 -26.16
N GLN A 164 -7.76 -46.97 -24.87
CA GLN A 164 -7.15 -48.16 -24.28
C GLN A 164 -8.12 -49.36 -24.24
N GLN A 165 -9.41 -49.12 -23.99
CA GLN A 165 -10.47 -50.13 -24.09
C GLN A 165 -10.57 -50.70 -25.51
N ARG A 166 -10.68 -49.84 -26.54
CA ARG A 166 -10.67 -50.27 -27.94
C ARG A 166 -9.43 -51.06 -28.31
N GLN A 167 -8.24 -50.59 -27.95
CA GLN A 167 -6.98 -51.32 -28.24
C GLN A 167 -6.95 -52.70 -27.57
N ARG A 168 -7.51 -52.84 -26.36
CA ARG A 168 -7.65 -54.12 -25.67
C ARG A 168 -8.65 -55.05 -26.36
N GLU A 169 -9.78 -54.51 -26.82
CA GLU A 169 -10.78 -55.26 -27.60
C GLU A 169 -10.19 -55.73 -28.94
N GLU A 170 -9.50 -54.86 -29.66
CA GLU A 170 -8.80 -55.17 -30.91
C GLU A 170 -7.74 -56.27 -30.72
N ALA A 171 -6.93 -56.20 -29.66
CA ALA A 171 -5.95 -57.22 -29.33
C ALA A 171 -6.58 -58.58 -28.97
N ILE A 172 -7.70 -58.59 -28.22
CA ILE A 172 -8.47 -59.81 -27.94
C ILE A 172 -9.02 -60.40 -29.24
N MET A 173 -9.56 -59.58 -30.13
CA MET A 173 -10.08 -60.03 -31.43
C MET A 173 -8.97 -60.53 -32.37
N GLU A 174 -7.74 -60.00 -32.31
CA GLU A 174 -6.61 -60.54 -33.07
C GLU A 174 -6.15 -61.89 -32.51
N ASP A 175 -5.99 -62.04 -31.19
CA ASP A 175 -5.57 -63.31 -30.60
C ASP A 175 -6.63 -64.40 -30.78
N GLN A 176 -7.93 -64.08 -30.72
CA GLN A 176 -9.01 -65.00 -31.11
C GLN A 176 -8.87 -65.44 -32.59
N LYS A 177 -8.62 -64.53 -33.52
CA LYS A 177 -8.37 -64.87 -34.94
C LYS A 177 -7.12 -65.73 -35.10
N ARG A 178 -6.05 -65.46 -34.35
CA ARG A 178 -4.79 -66.21 -34.35
C ARG A 178 -4.96 -67.62 -33.76
N ALA A 179 -5.74 -67.76 -32.69
CA ALA A 179 -6.12 -69.04 -32.11
C ALA A 179 -7.01 -69.86 -33.06
N LEU A 180 -7.96 -69.22 -33.73
CA LEU A 180 -8.82 -69.87 -34.73
C LEU A 180 -8.02 -70.36 -35.96
N ARG A 181 -7.06 -69.56 -36.45
CA ARG A 181 -6.11 -70.03 -37.49
C ARG A 181 -5.36 -71.26 -37.01
N ARG A 182 -4.64 -71.17 -35.88
CA ARG A 182 -3.92 -72.31 -35.27
C ARG A 182 -4.80 -73.54 -35.01
N HIS A 183 -6.10 -73.37 -34.78
CA HIS A 183 -7.06 -74.47 -34.68
C HIS A 183 -7.30 -75.11 -36.05
N ASN A 184 -7.65 -74.31 -37.06
CA ASN A 184 -7.93 -74.78 -38.41
C ASN A 184 -6.70 -75.37 -39.09
N ASP A 185 -5.52 -74.80 -38.89
CA ASP A 185 -4.24 -75.32 -39.38
C ASP A 185 -3.96 -76.73 -38.81
N ARG A 186 -4.15 -76.91 -37.49
CA ARG A 186 -4.03 -78.21 -36.82
C ARG A 186 -5.11 -79.20 -37.30
N LYS A 187 -6.33 -78.73 -37.56
CA LYS A 187 -7.40 -79.57 -38.10
C LYS A 187 -7.03 -80.05 -39.51
N ALA A 188 -6.58 -79.17 -40.40
CA ALA A 188 -6.18 -79.54 -41.75
C ALA A 188 -5.00 -80.53 -41.77
N VAL A 189 -4.03 -80.38 -40.84
CA VAL A 189 -2.95 -81.37 -40.67
C VAL A 189 -3.49 -82.72 -40.17
N ALA A 190 -4.42 -82.74 -39.22
CA ALA A 190 -5.02 -83.98 -38.73
C ALA A 190 -5.91 -84.67 -39.79
N ASP A 191 -6.69 -83.89 -40.54
CA ASP A 191 -7.48 -84.36 -41.68
C ASP A 191 -6.56 -84.98 -42.75
N PHE A 192 -5.44 -84.33 -43.08
CA PHE A 192 -4.44 -84.85 -44.02
C PHE A 192 -3.72 -86.11 -43.50
N GLN A 193 -3.30 -86.13 -42.23
CA GLN A 193 -2.72 -87.33 -41.62
C GLN A 193 -3.71 -88.51 -41.61
N THR A 194 -5.00 -88.24 -41.49
CA THR A 194 -6.04 -89.28 -41.59
C THR A 194 -6.11 -89.86 -43.00
N LEU A 195 -5.96 -89.03 -44.05
CA LEU A 195 -5.85 -89.51 -45.43
C LEU A 195 -4.58 -90.37 -45.63
N GLN A 196 -3.40 -89.90 -45.19
CA GLN A 196 -2.16 -90.69 -45.31
C GLN A 196 -2.23 -92.06 -44.61
N ILE A 197 -3.00 -92.17 -43.51
CA ILE A 197 -3.24 -93.44 -42.83
C ILE A 197 -4.16 -94.35 -43.66
N LEU A 198 -5.16 -93.79 -44.36
CA LEU A 198 -6.03 -94.55 -45.26
C LEU A 198 -5.25 -95.02 -46.50
N ASP A 199 -4.44 -94.15 -47.11
CA ASP A 199 -3.57 -94.47 -48.24
C ASP A 199 -2.62 -95.63 -47.88
N HIS A 200 -1.92 -95.57 -46.75
CA HIS A 200 -1.06 -96.67 -46.27
C HIS A 200 -1.82 -97.96 -45.89
N ILE A 201 -3.11 -97.87 -45.57
CA ILE A 201 -3.97 -99.04 -45.39
C ILE A 201 -4.37 -99.65 -46.74
N GLU A 202 -4.48 -98.84 -47.80
CA GLU A 202 -4.67 -99.27 -49.19
C GLU A 202 -3.40 -99.92 -49.76
N ASP A 203 -2.23 -99.24 -49.67
CA ASP A 203 -0.91 -99.79 -49.98
C ASP A 203 -0.72 -101.17 -49.31
N GLY A 204 -1.05 -101.23 -48.01
CA GLY A 204 -0.96 -102.43 -47.18
C GLY A 204 -2.03 -103.49 -47.43
N LYS A 205 -2.99 -103.25 -48.34
CA LYS A 205 -3.89 -104.26 -48.93
C LYS A 205 -3.33 -104.74 -50.28
N GLU A 206 -2.91 -103.82 -51.15
CA GLU A 206 -2.35 -104.15 -52.47
C GLU A 206 -1.09 -105.01 -52.34
N ALA A 207 -0.16 -104.64 -51.45
CA ALA A 207 1.02 -105.45 -51.16
C ALA A 207 0.67 -106.88 -50.72
N LYS A 208 -0.42 -107.07 -49.95
CA LYS A 208 -0.89 -108.40 -49.54
C LYS A 208 -1.58 -109.18 -50.66
N GLN A 209 -2.12 -108.50 -51.67
CA GLN A 209 -2.63 -109.17 -52.88
C GLN A 209 -1.44 -109.66 -53.72
N VAL A 210 -0.41 -108.83 -53.89
CA VAL A 210 0.84 -109.23 -54.56
C VAL A 210 1.54 -110.38 -53.83
N ASP A 211 1.67 -110.33 -52.49
CA ASP A 211 2.22 -111.45 -51.69
C ASP A 211 1.47 -112.78 -51.92
N VAL A 212 0.15 -112.72 -52.10
CA VAL A 212 -0.70 -113.90 -52.37
C VAL A 212 -0.53 -114.38 -53.81
N GLU A 213 -0.52 -113.48 -54.79
CA GLU A 213 -0.28 -113.81 -56.20
C GLU A 213 1.13 -114.38 -56.41
N GLU A 214 2.17 -113.82 -55.79
CA GLU A 214 3.52 -114.39 -55.79
C GLU A 214 3.55 -115.76 -55.09
N GLY A 215 2.84 -115.92 -53.96
CA GLY A 215 2.70 -117.20 -53.28
C GLY A 215 2.05 -118.30 -54.14
N GLU A 216 1.01 -117.95 -54.91
CA GLU A 216 0.38 -118.87 -55.86
C GLU A 216 1.29 -119.16 -57.06
N ASN A 217 2.00 -118.17 -57.59
CA ASN A 217 2.96 -118.36 -58.68
C ASN A 217 4.14 -119.24 -58.26
N ILE A 218 4.70 -119.04 -57.06
CA ILE A 218 5.76 -119.89 -56.49
C ILE A 218 5.25 -121.33 -56.33
N LYS A 219 4.02 -121.53 -55.86
CA LYS A 219 3.40 -122.85 -55.75
C LYS A 219 3.28 -123.54 -57.11
N GLN A 220 2.79 -122.84 -58.14
CA GLN A 220 2.74 -123.37 -59.51
C GLN A 220 4.13 -123.74 -60.05
N GLN A 221 5.15 -122.91 -59.80
CA GLN A 221 6.54 -123.21 -60.18
C GLN A 221 7.10 -124.44 -59.45
N VAL A 222 6.78 -124.62 -58.17
CA VAL A 222 7.15 -125.80 -57.38
C VAL A 222 6.47 -127.06 -57.93
N ASP A 223 5.17 -127.01 -58.24
CA ASP A 223 4.43 -128.14 -58.81
C ASP A 223 4.99 -128.52 -60.21
N MET A 224 5.30 -127.53 -61.06
CA MET A 224 5.99 -127.74 -62.34
C MET A 224 7.39 -128.33 -62.17
N TYR A 225 8.17 -127.86 -61.19
CA TYR A 225 9.50 -128.39 -60.89
C TYR A 225 9.44 -129.83 -60.37
N MET A 226 8.44 -130.18 -59.54
CA MET A 226 8.24 -131.56 -59.10
C MET A 226 7.88 -132.48 -60.28
N ALA A 227 7.00 -132.04 -61.19
CA ALA A 227 6.68 -132.80 -62.40
C ALA A 227 7.92 -132.99 -63.31
N ALA A 228 8.71 -131.94 -63.54
CA ALA A 228 9.96 -132.01 -64.29
C ALA A 228 10.99 -132.94 -63.62
N LYS A 229 11.12 -132.88 -62.29
CA LYS A 229 11.99 -133.78 -61.53
C LYS A 229 11.56 -135.24 -61.68
N MET A 230 10.25 -135.54 -61.58
CA MET A 230 9.73 -136.90 -61.79
C MET A 230 10.06 -137.43 -63.18
N ALA A 231 9.94 -136.60 -64.23
CA ALA A 231 10.35 -136.98 -65.59
C ALA A 231 11.85 -137.27 -65.69
N ILE A 232 12.71 -136.47 -65.04
CA ILE A 232 14.16 -136.70 -64.97
C ILE A 232 14.49 -137.97 -64.16
N GLU A 233 13.74 -138.27 -63.10
CA GLU A 233 13.90 -139.50 -62.29
C GLU A 233 13.52 -140.76 -63.11
N GLU A 234 12.47 -140.68 -63.93
CA GLU A 234 12.06 -141.74 -64.86
C GLU A 234 13.09 -141.92 -66.00
N GLN A 235 13.61 -140.83 -66.55
CA GLN A 235 14.67 -140.89 -67.56
C GLN A 235 15.97 -141.49 -66.98
N ARG A 236 16.36 -141.09 -65.76
CA ARG A 236 17.47 -141.73 -65.01
C ARG A 236 17.24 -143.22 -64.73
N ARG A 237 15.99 -143.70 -64.61
CA ARG A 237 15.69 -145.15 -64.52
C ARG A 237 15.92 -145.88 -65.85
N MET A 238 15.82 -145.19 -66.98
CA MET A 238 16.22 -145.73 -68.28
C MET A 238 17.74 -145.69 -68.42
N ASP A 239 18.38 -144.53 -68.25
CA ASP A 239 19.85 -144.38 -68.31
C ASP A 239 20.57 -145.40 -67.41
N LYS A 240 20.01 -145.71 -66.23
CA LYS A 240 20.59 -146.67 -65.27
C LYS A 240 20.44 -148.15 -65.69
N LYS A 241 19.55 -148.49 -66.62
CA LYS A 241 19.55 -149.82 -67.28
C LYS A 241 20.68 -149.86 -68.31
N ASP A 242 20.77 -148.85 -69.15
CA ASP A 242 21.75 -148.77 -70.24
C ASP A 242 23.18 -148.77 -69.68
N ILE A 243 23.42 -147.99 -68.61
CA ILE A 243 24.68 -148.00 -67.82
C ILE A 243 24.92 -149.34 -67.13
N MET A 244 23.89 -150.12 -66.78
CA MET A 244 24.08 -151.48 -66.24
C MET A 244 24.56 -152.45 -67.33
N GLU A 245 24.08 -152.32 -68.57
CA GLU A 245 24.58 -153.07 -69.73
C GLU A 245 26.02 -152.64 -70.10
N GLU A 246 26.36 -151.35 -70.00
CA GLU A 246 27.74 -150.89 -70.19
C GLU A 246 28.69 -151.30 -69.05
N HIS A 247 28.25 -151.27 -67.79
CA HIS A 247 29.09 -151.66 -66.65
C HIS A 247 29.40 -153.17 -66.65
N GLN A 248 28.53 -154.00 -67.23
CA GLN A 248 28.86 -155.40 -67.52
C GLN A 248 30.00 -155.54 -68.54
N ARG A 249 30.23 -154.55 -69.40
CA ARG A 249 31.42 -154.48 -70.27
C ARG A 249 32.63 -153.93 -69.50
N GLN A 250 32.50 -152.80 -68.80
CA GLN A 250 33.62 -152.13 -68.12
C GLN A 250 34.22 -152.93 -66.95
N LEU A 251 33.49 -153.87 -66.35
CA LEU A 251 34.07 -154.79 -65.35
C LEU A 251 35.20 -155.65 -65.92
N ALA A 252 35.24 -155.90 -67.24
CA ALA A 252 36.34 -156.61 -67.89
C ALA A 252 37.63 -155.77 -67.98
N ASP A 253 37.55 -154.44 -67.94
CA ASP A 253 38.70 -153.53 -68.09
C ASP A 253 39.36 -153.11 -66.76
N ARG A 254 38.63 -153.19 -65.64
CA ARG A 254 39.00 -152.49 -64.40
C ARG A 254 40.10 -153.17 -63.56
N GLU A 255 40.46 -154.42 -63.83
CA GLU A 255 41.43 -155.18 -63.02
C GLU A 255 42.89 -154.64 -63.06
N ALA A 256 43.17 -153.59 -63.85
CA ALA A 256 44.52 -153.24 -64.31
C ALA A 256 45.25 -152.02 -63.67
N ARG A 257 44.77 -151.33 -62.59
CA ARG A 257 45.16 -149.90 -62.36
C ARG A 257 45.44 -149.25 -60.96
N ARG A 258 45.53 -149.95 -59.81
CA ARG A 258 45.16 -149.33 -58.49
C ARG A 258 46.27 -148.88 -57.50
N GLN A 259 46.40 -147.55 -57.22
CA GLN A 259 47.26 -146.91 -56.17
C GLN A 259 46.68 -145.59 -55.58
N ILE A 260 47.12 -145.13 -54.37
CA ILE A 260 46.90 -143.80 -53.71
C ILE A 260 47.99 -143.46 -52.65
N GLU A 261 48.11 -142.21 -52.14
CA GLU A 261 49.08 -141.75 -51.10
C GLU A 261 48.60 -140.49 -50.28
N GLN A 262 49.40 -139.87 -49.37
CA GLN A 262 48.96 -138.73 -48.48
C GLN A 262 50.00 -137.60 -48.11
N ILE A 263 50.43 -137.44 -46.82
CA ILE A 263 51.37 -136.42 -46.18
C ILE A 263 50.76 -135.24 -45.33
N LYS A 264 51.59 -134.35 -44.70
CA LYS A 264 51.29 -133.21 -43.74
C LYS A 264 51.89 -131.84 -44.18
N VAL A 265 51.37 -130.70 -43.71
CA VAL A 265 52.12 -129.42 -43.41
C VAL A 265 51.55 -128.70 -42.15
N GLU A 266 52.38 -128.21 -41.21
CA GLU A 266 52.03 -127.50 -39.93
C GLU A 266 53.18 -126.56 -39.43
N ASP A 267 52.93 -125.37 -38.78
CA ASP A 267 53.72 -124.58 -37.73
C ASP A 267 53.40 -123.01 -37.58
N GLU A 268 53.79 -122.30 -36.46
CA GLU A 268 53.94 -120.79 -36.10
C GLU A 268 52.92 -119.90 -35.21
N GLU A 269 53.36 -118.98 -34.26
CA GLU A 269 52.54 -117.96 -33.43
C GLU A 269 53.25 -116.90 -32.42
N GLU A 270 52.54 -115.81 -31.95
CA GLU A 270 52.53 -114.88 -30.71
C GLU A 270 53.53 -113.68 -30.34
N GLU A 271 53.02 -112.46 -29.92
CA GLU A 271 53.62 -111.45 -28.92
C GLU A 271 52.73 -110.19 -28.52
N ILE A 272 53.10 -109.37 -27.47
CA ILE A 272 52.74 -107.92 -27.08
C ILE A 272 52.37 -107.64 -25.57
N ARG A 273 52.88 -106.53 -24.94
CA ARG A 273 53.08 -106.48 -23.45
C ARG A 273 53.10 -105.20 -22.50
N GLN A 274 52.96 -103.88 -22.83
CA GLN A 274 53.49 -102.76 -21.91
C GLN A 274 52.75 -101.37 -21.68
N PHE A 275 53.18 -100.60 -20.62
CA PHE A 275 53.14 -99.12 -20.27
C PHE A 275 51.95 -98.33 -19.60
N GLY A 276 52.20 -97.57 -18.49
CA GLY A 276 51.40 -96.37 -18.07
C GLY A 276 51.40 -95.85 -16.60
N GLN A 277 52.23 -94.85 -16.21
CA GLN A 277 52.31 -94.34 -14.80
C GLN A 277 52.35 -92.79 -14.53
N ALA A 278 52.39 -91.90 -15.52
CA ALA A 278 52.93 -90.53 -15.34
C ALA A 278 52.09 -89.45 -14.57
N LYS A 279 50.86 -89.71 -14.10
CA LYS A 279 49.79 -88.67 -14.04
C LYS A 279 49.57 -87.90 -12.71
N LYS A 280 50.52 -87.80 -11.77
CA LYS A 280 50.21 -87.49 -10.34
C LYS A 280 50.88 -86.28 -9.62
N LYS A 281 51.56 -85.34 -10.30
CA LYS A 281 52.51 -84.40 -9.61
C LYS A 281 52.15 -82.88 -9.55
N MET A 282 51.04 -82.41 -10.13
CA MET A 282 50.83 -80.96 -10.40
C MET A 282 50.05 -80.12 -9.35
N ALA A 283 49.49 -80.71 -8.30
CA ALA A 283 48.39 -80.08 -7.54
C ALA A 283 48.75 -79.20 -6.31
N LYS A 284 50.03 -78.91 -6.02
CA LYS A 284 50.44 -78.40 -4.68
C LYS A 284 50.83 -76.90 -4.58
N MET A 285 50.88 -76.14 -5.68
CA MET A 285 51.69 -74.89 -5.77
C MET A 285 50.92 -73.54 -5.82
N ARG A 286 49.72 -73.40 -5.21
CA ARG A 286 48.91 -72.15 -5.32
C ARG A 286 48.18 -71.68 -4.04
N LYS A 287 48.56 -72.15 -2.85
CA LYS A 287 47.85 -71.81 -1.57
C LYS A 287 48.67 -70.97 -0.59
N GLU A 288 49.64 -70.20 -1.08
CA GLU A 288 50.64 -69.49 -0.27
C GLU A 288 50.77 -68.02 -0.69
N LYS A 289 49.63 -67.34 -0.94
CA LYS A 289 49.60 -65.89 -1.21
C LYS A 289 48.35 -65.19 -0.66
N GLU A 290 48.04 -65.56 0.57
CA GLU A 290 47.09 -64.88 1.46
C GLU A 290 47.86 -63.93 2.41
N THR A 291 47.15 -63.10 3.18
CA THR A 291 47.65 -62.44 4.41
C THR A 291 49.06 -61.81 4.41
N GLU A 292 49.21 -60.54 4.01
CA GLU A 292 50.37 -59.74 4.48
C GLU A 292 50.10 -58.22 4.63
N LEU A 293 49.31 -57.59 3.76
CA LEU A 293 48.96 -56.15 3.93
C LEU A 293 47.77 -55.95 4.89
N PHE A 294 48.12 -56.16 6.15
CA PHE A 294 47.36 -55.93 7.37
C PHE A 294 46.80 -54.51 7.50
N ARG A 295 45.62 -54.41 8.12
CA ARG A 295 44.87 -53.18 8.44
C ARG A 295 45.63 -52.28 9.44
N ALA A 296 45.09 -51.07 9.62
CA ALA A 296 45.21 -50.24 10.83
C ALA A 296 46.51 -49.43 11.04
N PHE A 297 46.54 -48.25 10.41
CA PHE A 297 47.02 -47.03 11.05
C PHE A 297 46.06 -45.87 10.68
N GLN A 298 44.80 -45.98 11.10
CA GLN A 298 44.23 -45.37 12.31
C GLN A 298 43.68 -43.95 12.07
N ASP A 299 42.42 -43.74 12.45
CA ASP A 299 41.82 -42.42 12.60
C ASP A 299 42.58 -41.56 13.62
N HIS A 300 42.92 -40.32 13.28
CA HIS A 300 43.18 -39.29 14.30
C HIS A 300 43.03 -37.85 13.79
N THR A 301 43.61 -37.52 12.63
CA THR A 301 43.88 -36.13 12.26
C THR A 301 42.87 -35.48 11.32
N GLU A 302 42.65 -34.18 11.57
CA GLU A 302 41.99 -33.17 10.71
C GLU A 302 40.47 -32.92 10.88
N ARG A 303 39.85 -33.45 11.93
CA ARG A 303 38.74 -32.71 12.60
C ARG A 303 39.28 -31.54 13.46
N MET A 304 40.04 -30.58 12.89
CA MET A 304 40.33 -29.25 13.50
C MET A 304 41.20 -28.27 12.64
N ARG A 305 40.75 -27.87 11.44
CA ARG A 305 41.23 -26.68 10.69
C ARG A 305 40.33 -26.48 9.44
N LYS A 306 39.87 -25.30 9.02
CA LYS A 306 39.89 -23.91 9.56
C LYS A 306 38.41 -23.43 9.59
N LYS A 307 37.85 -22.73 10.58
CA LYS A 307 38.16 -21.44 11.23
C LYS A 307 38.02 -20.18 10.35
N LEU A 308 37.14 -19.27 10.83
CA LEU A 308 36.88 -17.87 10.49
C LEU A 308 36.32 -17.53 9.08
N ALA A 309 35.06 -17.08 9.10
CA ALA A 309 34.66 -15.81 8.49
C ALA A 309 33.76 -15.07 9.51
N ASN A 310 34.18 -13.90 9.96
CA ASN A 310 33.52 -13.08 10.99
C ASN A 310 32.20 -12.48 10.45
N GLU A 311 31.06 -12.52 11.16
CA GLU A 311 30.68 -11.78 12.39
C GLU A 311 29.94 -10.46 12.07
N LYS A 312 28.69 -10.38 12.52
CA LYS A 312 27.88 -9.15 12.66
C LYS A 312 26.75 -9.39 13.67
N GLN A 313 26.32 -8.45 14.51
CA GLN A 313 26.90 -7.16 14.91
C GLN A 313 26.06 -6.57 16.07
N GLN A 314 26.67 -6.25 17.23
CA GLN A 314 26.19 -5.28 18.27
C GLN A 314 24.79 -5.59 18.93
N GLU A 315 24.27 -4.98 20.00
CA GLU A 315 24.72 -4.24 21.22
C GLU A 315 23.47 -4.09 22.15
N VAL A 316 23.49 -3.69 23.44
CA VAL A 316 24.38 -3.89 24.62
C VAL A 316 23.67 -3.28 25.88
N ASP A 317 24.27 -3.38 27.08
CA ASP A 317 23.92 -2.74 28.38
C ASP A 317 22.57 -3.22 29.04
N ASP A 318 22.51 -3.58 30.34
CA ASP A 318 22.74 -2.85 31.61
C ASP A 318 21.62 -1.82 31.94
N GLU A 319 21.22 -1.57 33.20
CA GLU A 319 21.84 -1.86 34.51
C GLU A 319 20.75 -2.19 35.56
N ASP A 320 21.07 -2.88 36.67
CA ASP A 320 20.14 -3.17 37.79
C ASP A 320 20.71 -2.60 39.11
N ASP A 321 20.27 -1.38 39.46
CA ASP A 321 20.99 -0.46 40.35
C ASP A 321 20.65 -0.61 41.86
N ARG A 322 21.58 -0.16 42.73
CA ARG A 322 21.83 -0.77 44.04
C ARG A 322 21.48 0.11 45.25
N ILE A 323 20.70 -0.47 46.17
CA ILE A 323 20.23 0.12 47.43
C ILE A 323 21.36 0.44 48.43
N ALA A 324 21.44 1.68 48.98
CA ALA A 324 22.22 2.06 50.19
C ALA A 324 21.76 3.41 50.85
N LYS A 325 22.00 3.67 52.17
CA LYS A 325 21.49 4.86 52.95
C LYS A 325 22.14 5.14 54.35
N ALA A 326 22.14 6.41 54.85
CA ALA A 326 22.38 6.98 56.26
C ALA A 326 23.83 7.41 56.74
N VAL A 327 24.19 8.32 57.73
CA VAL A 327 23.61 9.06 58.95
C VAL A 327 24.32 10.45 59.35
N ALA A 328 24.04 11.17 60.50
CA ALA A 328 24.65 12.51 60.96
C ALA A 328 24.55 12.96 62.51
N GLU A 329 25.20 14.08 63.02
CA GLU A 329 25.47 14.45 64.49
C GLU A 329 25.91 15.97 64.89
N ARG A 330 25.48 16.71 66.04
CA ARG A 330 26.12 17.95 66.84
C ARG A 330 25.33 19.08 67.77
N GLU A 331 25.97 19.76 68.82
CA GLU A 331 26.11 21.19 69.56
C GLU A 331 25.09 22.28 70.30
N SER A 332 25.46 23.15 71.37
CA SER A 332 24.84 24.52 71.95
C SER A 332 25.33 25.29 73.36
N LYS A 333 25.11 26.66 73.72
CA LYS A 333 25.17 27.45 75.12
C LYS A 333 25.14 29.10 75.32
N ARG A 334 24.78 29.84 76.49
CA ARG A 334 24.96 31.38 76.90
C ARG A 334 24.58 32.03 78.39
N GLU A 335 24.94 33.32 78.85
CA GLU A 335 24.95 34.00 80.29
C GLU A 335 24.87 35.66 80.57
N ALA A 336 24.63 36.35 81.81
CA ALA A 336 24.62 37.91 82.20
C ALA A 336 24.42 38.54 83.75
N GLU A 337 24.60 39.90 84.18
CA GLU A 337 24.32 40.66 85.58
C GLU A 337 24.51 42.31 85.86
N GLU A 338 24.18 43.04 87.05
CA GLU A 338 24.17 44.62 87.41
C GLU A 338 24.25 45.27 88.96
N ARG A 339 24.14 46.64 89.39
CA ARG A 339 23.48 47.44 90.64
C ARG A 339 24.05 48.78 91.49
N GLN A 340 23.22 49.87 91.88
CA GLN A 340 23.03 50.80 93.19
C GLN A 340 23.71 52.25 93.73
N LYS A 341 23.02 53.31 94.42
CA LYS A 341 23.44 54.43 95.52
C LYS A 341 22.48 55.66 96.08
N TYR A 342 22.81 56.62 97.09
CA TYR A 342 22.01 57.84 97.77
C TYR A 342 22.74 59.09 98.63
N GLU A 343 22.15 60.23 99.26
CA GLU A 343 22.64 61.27 100.41
C GLU A 343 21.78 62.63 100.90
N SER A 344 22.02 63.52 102.01
CA SER A 344 21.49 65.01 102.37
C SER A 344 21.68 65.86 103.80
N GLU A 345 21.48 67.27 104.03
CA GLU A 345 21.52 68.15 105.38
C GLU A 345 21.14 69.79 105.52
N MET A 346 20.95 70.58 106.71
CA MET A 346 20.77 72.17 106.94
C MET A 346 20.60 73.00 108.39
N LYS A 347 20.54 74.41 108.59
CA LYS A 347 20.59 75.34 109.91
C LYS A 347 19.84 76.83 110.16
N THR A 348 20.22 77.83 111.12
CA THR A 348 20.06 79.40 111.30
C THR A 348 18.84 80.36 111.77
N LYS A 349 18.30 80.28 113.01
CA LYS A 349 16.85 80.53 113.32
C LYS A 349 16.15 81.93 113.35
N LYS A 350 16.69 83.09 113.82
CA LYS A 350 15.89 84.36 113.90
C LYS A 350 15.96 85.22 112.63
N GLY A 351 17.11 85.31 111.96
CA GLY A 351 17.17 85.84 110.59
C GLY A 351 16.28 85.02 109.66
N ILE A 352 16.23 83.70 109.87
CA ILE A 352 15.23 82.80 109.26
C ILE A 352 13.77 83.20 109.53
N HIS A 353 13.41 83.96 110.57
CA HIS A 353 12.00 84.28 110.84
C HIS A 353 11.47 85.38 109.92
N ASP A 354 12.15 86.53 109.85
CA ASP A 354 11.71 87.63 108.97
C ASP A 354 11.97 87.26 107.50
N HIS A 355 13.06 86.55 107.23
CA HIS A 355 13.29 85.87 105.95
C HIS A 355 12.19 84.84 105.66
N ARG A 356 11.67 84.08 106.64
CA ARG A 356 10.51 83.18 106.43
C ARG A 356 9.25 83.96 106.12
N ILE A 357 8.97 85.11 106.73
CA ILE A 357 7.74 85.86 106.42
C ILE A 357 7.83 86.46 105.00
N TYR A 358 9.00 87.00 104.61
CA TYR A 358 9.24 87.45 103.24
C TYR A 358 9.19 86.29 102.24
N MET A 359 9.95 85.21 102.48
CA MET A 359 9.94 84.00 101.65
C MET A 359 8.60 83.27 101.67
N MET A 360 7.77 83.36 102.71
CA MET A 360 6.42 82.77 102.67
C MET A 360 5.53 83.54 101.70
N LYS A 361 5.57 84.88 101.71
CA LYS A 361 4.82 85.69 100.74
C LYS A 361 5.36 85.56 99.31
N GLU A 362 6.69 85.49 99.16
CA GLU A 362 7.30 85.32 97.84
C GLU A 362 7.14 83.88 97.32
N ASN A 363 7.24 82.86 98.17
CA ASN A 363 6.89 81.48 97.80
C ASN A 363 5.38 81.32 97.55
N GLU A 364 4.51 82.05 98.25
CA GLU A 364 3.07 82.08 97.98
C GLU A 364 2.79 82.71 96.61
N ARG A 365 3.46 83.82 96.27
CA ARG A 365 3.41 84.43 94.93
C ARG A 365 3.97 83.50 93.86
N LEU A 366 5.12 82.88 94.10
CA LEU A 366 5.75 81.93 93.19
C LEU A 366 4.90 80.66 93.02
N ALA A 367 4.27 80.14 94.08
CA ALA A 367 3.36 79.01 94.01
C ALA A 367 2.05 79.36 93.28
N ILE A 368 1.55 80.60 93.41
CA ILE A 368 0.43 81.09 92.61
C ILE A 368 0.83 81.21 91.13
N GLU A 369 2.07 81.63 90.82
CA GLU A 369 2.58 81.59 89.44
C GLU A 369 2.80 80.16 88.93
N GLU A 370 3.36 79.27 89.74
CA GLU A 370 3.69 77.88 89.43
C GLU A 370 2.42 77.06 89.19
N THR A 371 1.44 77.13 90.09
CA THR A 371 0.11 76.52 89.88
C THR A 371 -0.62 77.10 88.65
N ASN A 372 -0.37 78.35 88.25
CA ASN A 372 -0.88 78.89 86.99
C ASN A 372 -0.12 78.37 85.76
N LYS A 373 1.22 78.24 85.84
CA LYS A 373 2.07 77.63 84.81
C LYS A 373 1.68 76.16 84.61
N ASP A 374 1.54 75.39 85.69
CA ASP A 374 1.03 74.01 85.71
C ASP A 374 -0.37 73.90 85.13
N ARG A 375 -1.27 74.85 85.45
CA ARG A 375 -2.62 74.87 84.88
C ARG A 375 -2.62 75.14 83.37
N GLU A 376 -1.71 75.96 82.85
CA GLU A 376 -1.53 76.12 81.40
C GLU A 376 -0.84 74.91 80.75
N ILE A 377 0.16 74.32 81.40
CA ILE A 377 0.80 73.07 80.96
C ILE A 377 -0.24 71.94 80.89
N LEU A 378 -1.10 71.81 81.90
CA LEU A 378 -2.18 70.83 81.93
C LEU A 378 -3.24 71.10 80.86
N LYS A 379 -3.67 72.35 80.66
CA LYS A 379 -4.55 72.73 79.54
C LYS A 379 -3.93 72.36 78.19
N ASN A 380 -2.64 72.63 78.00
CA ASN A 380 -1.94 72.35 76.75
C ASN A 380 -1.72 70.85 76.54
N ARG A 381 -1.44 70.09 77.61
CA ARG A 381 -1.42 68.62 77.57
C ARG A 381 -2.80 68.05 77.17
N VAL A 382 -3.88 68.51 77.80
CA VAL A 382 -5.26 68.10 77.46
C VAL A 382 -5.64 68.50 76.02
N LYS A 383 -5.15 69.63 75.48
CA LYS A 383 -5.30 69.98 74.05
C LYS A 383 -4.53 69.00 73.15
N SER A 384 -3.26 68.71 73.48
CA SER A 384 -2.40 67.79 72.74
C SER A 384 -2.93 66.35 72.75
N ASP A 385 -3.42 65.86 73.89
CA ASP A 385 -4.00 64.52 74.02
C ASP A 385 -5.30 64.43 73.20
N LYS A 386 -6.16 65.45 73.22
CA LYS A 386 -7.35 65.53 72.35
C LYS A 386 -6.99 65.55 70.86
N LEU A 387 -5.97 66.32 70.46
CA LEU A 387 -5.47 66.37 69.09
C LEU A 387 -4.85 65.04 68.66
N TYR A 388 -4.14 64.35 69.56
CA TYR A 388 -3.61 63.01 69.34
C TYR A 388 -4.74 61.99 69.14
N HIS A 389 -5.77 61.98 69.99
CA HIS A 389 -6.92 61.09 69.83
C HIS A 389 -7.68 61.34 68.53
N LEU A 390 -7.92 62.61 68.16
CA LEU A 390 -8.48 62.96 66.85
C LEU A 390 -7.63 62.39 65.71
N LYS A 391 -6.31 62.61 65.74
CA LYS A 391 -5.39 62.14 64.69
C LYS A 391 -5.22 60.62 64.65
N GLN A 392 -5.47 59.91 65.74
CA GLN A 392 -5.55 58.44 65.74
C GLN A 392 -6.87 57.94 65.16
N GLU A 393 -7.98 58.62 65.42
CA GLU A 393 -9.27 58.27 64.82
C GLU A 393 -9.31 58.57 63.31
N GLU A 394 -8.73 59.69 62.88
CA GLU A 394 -8.49 60.00 61.45
C GLU A 394 -7.72 58.86 60.76
N LYS A 395 -6.58 58.43 61.33
CA LYS A 395 -5.81 57.29 60.83
C LYS A 395 -6.60 55.98 60.83
N ARG A 396 -7.42 55.73 61.85
CA ARG A 396 -8.26 54.53 61.95
C ARG A 396 -9.31 54.51 60.83
N VAL A 397 -9.92 55.65 60.54
CA VAL A 397 -10.88 55.83 59.43
C VAL A 397 -10.19 55.71 58.08
N GLU A 398 -8.99 56.28 57.92
CA GLU A 398 -8.17 56.19 56.71
C GLU A 398 -7.79 54.73 56.40
N GLN A 399 -7.18 54.02 57.36
CA GLN A 399 -6.84 52.59 57.24
C GLN A 399 -8.07 51.72 56.97
N LEU A 400 -9.21 52.01 57.62
CA LEU A 400 -10.46 51.29 57.36
C LEU A 400 -11.05 51.59 55.97
N GLY A 401 -10.77 52.78 55.42
CA GLY A 401 -11.05 53.13 54.02
C GLY A 401 -10.15 52.38 53.04
N GLU A 402 -8.85 52.26 53.33
CA GLU A 402 -7.91 51.46 52.52
C GLU A 402 -8.27 49.97 52.54
N CYS A 403 -8.60 49.41 53.71
CA CYS A 403 -9.04 48.01 53.84
C CYS A 403 -10.33 47.74 53.05
N LYS A 404 -11.26 48.71 52.98
CA LYS A 404 -12.46 48.61 52.12
C LYS A 404 -12.10 48.60 50.64
N LYS A 405 -11.30 49.56 50.17
CA LYS A 405 -10.83 49.62 48.76
C LYS A 405 -10.11 48.33 48.36
N LEU A 406 -9.24 47.79 49.23
CA LEU A 406 -8.53 46.54 49.00
C LEU A 406 -9.49 45.35 48.91
N LYS A 407 -10.49 45.26 49.81
CA LYS A 407 -11.53 44.22 49.75
C LYS A 407 -12.37 44.33 48.48
N GLU A 408 -12.77 45.54 48.08
CA GLU A 408 -13.55 45.79 46.87
C GLU A 408 -12.76 45.35 45.62
N PHE A 409 -11.48 45.73 45.52
CA PHE A 409 -10.57 45.28 44.47
C PHE A 409 -10.37 43.76 44.45
N GLN A 410 -10.16 43.13 45.61
CA GLN A 410 -10.05 41.66 45.71
C GLN A 410 -11.35 40.95 45.30
N THR A 411 -12.51 41.54 45.61
CA THR A 411 -13.81 41.01 45.18
C THR A 411 -13.94 41.08 43.66
N GLN A 412 -13.60 42.23 43.06
CA GLN A 412 -13.57 42.41 41.60
C GLN A 412 -12.62 41.41 40.92
N GLN A 413 -11.43 41.13 41.49
CA GLN A 413 -10.52 40.11 40.97
C GLN A 413 -11.09 38.69 41.05
N ILE A 414 -11.84 38.35 42.10
CA ILE A 414 -12.53 37.05 42.21
C ILE A 414 -13.64 36.94 41.16
N ASP A 415 -14.44 38.00 40.98
CA ASP A 415 -15.49 38.05 39.96
C ASP A 415 -14.92 37.94 38.54
N GLU A 416 -13.82 38.66 38.23
CA GLU A 416 -13.09 38.54 36.97
C GLU A 416 -12.58 37.11 36.72
N LEU A 417 -11.99 36.47 37.73
CA LEU A 417 -11.51 35.09 37.63
C LEU A 417 -12.66 34.11 37.42
N GLN A 418 -13.81 34.32 38.08
CA GLN A 418 -15.01 33.51 37.88
C GLN A 418 -15.57 33.68 36.46
N VAL A 419 -15.71 34.91 35.97
CA VAL A 419 -16.18 35.20 34.61
C VAL A 419 -15.23 34.60 33.57
N ARG A 420 -13.91 34.74 33.75
CA ARG A 420 -12.90 34.15 32.86
C ARG A 420 -12.94 32.62 32.89
N GLY A 421 -13.14 32.01 34.06
CA GLY A 421 -13.32 30.57 34.24
C GLY A 421 -14.65 30.00 33.74
N GLN A 422 -15.66 30.86 33.53
CA GLN A 422 -16.89 30.53 32.78
C GLN A 422 -16.64 30.66 31.27
N GLN A 423 -16.02 31.76 30.82
CA GLN A 423 -15.66 32.01 29.41
C GLN A 423 -14.81 30.87 28.82
N PHE A 424 -13.80 30.39 29.55
CA PHE A 424 -13.01 29.23 29.12
C PHE A 424 -13.86 27.98 28.94
N ARG A 425 -14.72 27.64 29.90
CA ARG A 425 -15.62 26.47 29.80
C ARG A 425 -16.64 26.60 28.67
N THR A 426 -17.18 27.81 28.43
CA THR A 426 -18.03 28.02 27.26
C THR A 426 -17.27 27.91 25.94
N ALA A 427 -16.02 28.37 25.87
CA ALA A 427 -15.18 28.24 24.67
C ALA A 427 -14.77 26.79 24.40
N GLU A 428 -14.48 26.01 25.44
CA GLU A 428 -14.20 24.57 25.38
C GLU A 428 -15.43 23.79 24.86
N LEU A 429 -16.61 24.02 25.45
CA LEU A 429 -17.87 23.46 24.95
C LEU A 429 -18.21 23.89 23.52
N ASP A 430 -17.91 25.14 23.14
CA ASP A 430 -18.07 25.61 21.77
C ASP A 430 -17.14 24.91 20.78
N LEU A 431 -15.88 24.65 21.17
CA LEU A 431 -14.93 23.90 20.37
C LEU A 431 -15.38 22.44 20.20
N ASP A 432 -15.81 21.77 21.27
CA ASP A 432 -16.35 20.41 21.20
C ASP A 432 -17.62 20.32 20.34
N ASN A 433 -18.52 21.30 20.43
CA ASN A 433 -19.70 21.39 19.58
C ASN A 433 -19.34 21.59 18.09
N ARG A 434 -18.33 22.42 17.79
CA ARG A 434 -17.84 22.65 16.42
C ARG A 434 -17.11 21.42 15.87
N ASN A 435 -16.24 20.79 16.65
CA ASN A 435 -15.58 19.52 16.32
C ASN A 435 -16.62 18.43 16.05
N GLY A 436 -17.64 18.32 16.90
CA GLY A 436 -18.73 17.37 16.73
C GLY A 436 -19.68 17.68 15.58
N ALA A 437 -19.77 18.93 15.11
CA ALA A 437 -20.45 19.28 13.86
C ALA A 437 -19.59 18.87 12.64
N LEU A 438 -18.28 19.11 12.69
CA LEU A 438 -17.32 18.74 11.66
C LEU A 438 -17.27 17.22 11.45
N LEU A 439 -17.11 16.43 12.51
CA LEU A 439 -17.10 14.96 12.45
C LEU A 439 -18.40 14.38 11.87
N ARG A 440 -19.56 15.00 12.16
CA ARG A 440 -20.84 14.61 11.55
C ARG A 440 -20.91 14.93 10.06
N ALA A 441 -20.33 16.04 9.61
CA ALA A 441 -20.24 16.39 8.20
C ALA A 441 -19.28 15.44 7.45
N GLU A 442 -18.13 15.11 8.04
CA GLU A 442 -17.16 14.17 7.46
C GLU A 442 -17.73 12.75 7.35
N GLU A 443 -18.38 12.23 8.40
CA GLU A 443 -19.00 10.89 8.35
C GLU A 443 -20.21 10.85 7.41
N ALA A 444 -20.90 11.98 7.17
CA ALA A 444 -21.94 12.09 6.14
C ALA A 444 -21.35 12.04 4.71
N GLN A 445 -20.28 12.81 4.45
CA GLN A 445 -19.54 12.76 3.17
C GLN A 445 -18.94 11.36 2.94
N PHE A 446 -18.38 10.74 3.98
CA PHE A 446 -17.88 9.37 3.93
C PHE A 446 -18.99 8.36 3.63
N LYS A 447 -20.17 8.46 4.22
CA LYS A 447 -21.31 7.59 3.89
C LYS A 447 -21.78 7.77 2.45
N GLU A 448 -21.82 8.99 1.92
CA GLU A 448 -22.19 9.22 0.52
C GLU A 448 -21.15 8.60 -0.44
N TYR A 449 -19.86 8.82 -0.19
CA TYR A 449 -18.76 8.22 -0.94
C TYR A 449 -18.77 6.68 -0.84
N ALA A 450 -18.89 6.13 0.36
CA ALA A 450 -18.92 4.70 0.60
C ALA A 450 -20.12 4.03 -0.08
N ASN A 451 -21.30 4.65 -0.05
CA ASN A 451 -22.49 4.14 -0.74
C ASN A 451 -22.31 4.12 -2.28
N LYS A 452 -21.65 5.14 -2.86
CA LYS A 452 -21.31 5.15 -4.29
C LYS A 452 -20.37 4.00 -4.64
N VAL A 453 -19.29 3.82 -3.88
CA VAL A 453 -18.31 2.73 -4.10
C VAL A 453 -18.91 1.33 -3.84
N ILE A 454 -19.78 1.18 -2.83
CA ILE A 454 -20.52 -0.08 -2.58
C ILE A 454 -21.46 -0.40 -3.74
N LYS A 455 -22.13 0.60 -4.32
CA LYS A 455 -22.98 0.41 -5.51
C LYS A 455 -22.13 0.03 -6.72
N GLU A 456 -21.08 0.78 -7.02
CA GLU A 456 -20.15 0.48 -8.11
C GLU A 456 -19.52 -0.92 -7.99
N ALA A 457 -19.17 -1.35 -6.77
CA ALA A 457 -18.67 -2.71 -6.53
C ALA A 457 -19.72 -3.78 -6.85
N LYS A 458 -20.98 -3.59 -6.44
CA LYS A 458 -22.09 -4.49 -6.79
C LYS A 458 -22.35 -4.52 -8.30
N ASP A 459 -22.44 -3.35 -8.93
CA ASP A 459 -22.69 -3.20 -10.36
C ASP A 459 -21.56 -3.86 -11.20
N ASN A 460 -20.32 -3.83 -10.71
CA ASN A 460 -19.16 -4.54 -11.29
C ASN A 460 -19.07 -6.05 -10.92
N GLY A 461 -20.07 -6.62 -10.25
CA GLY A 461 -20.09 -8.03 -9.83
C GLY A 461 -19.00 -8.41 -8.81
N ARG A 462 -18.56 -7.48 -7.96
CA ARG A 462 -17.61 -7.71 -6.87
C ARG A 462 -18.38 -8.00 -5.58
N ASN A 463 -17.81 -8.81 -4.68
CA ASN A 463 -18.43 -9.07 -3.37
C ASN A 463 -18.40 -7.78 -2.51
N PRO A 464 -19.55 -7.18 -2.14
CA PRO A 464 -19.58 -5.90 -1.43
C PRO A 464 -19.42 -6.04 0.09
N TYR A 465 -19.40 -7.26 0.64
CA TYR A 465 -19.42 -7.48 2.10
C TYR A 465 -18.26 -6.81 2.86
N PRO A 466 -16.99 -6.83 2.38
CA PRO A 466 -15.91 -6.09 3.03
C PRO A 466 -16.18 -4.58 3.11
N LEU A 467 -16.71 -3.98 2.03
CA LEU A 467 -17.01 -2.55 1.96
C LEU A 467 -18.16 -2.17 2.90
N ILE A 468 -19.22 -2.97 2.94
CA ILE A 468 -20.37 -2.76 3.84
C ILE A 468 -19.89 -2.79 5.30
N LYS A 469 -19.10 -3.81 5.67
CA LYS A 469 -18.53 -3.91 7.02
C LYS A 469 -17.66 -2.69 7.36
N ALA A 470 -16.73 -2.30 6.49
CA ALA A 470 -15.88 -1.13 6.72
C ALA A 470 -16.69 0.19 6.79
N ALA A 471 -17.70 0.35 5.95
CA ALA A 471 -18.61 1.49 5.99
C ALA A 471 -19.39 1.55 7.33
N GLU A 472 -19.78 0.40 7.88
CA GLU A 472 -20.46 0.34 9.17
C GLU A 472 -19.58 0.65 10.38
N GLU A 473 -18.26 0.48 10.33
CA GLU A 473 -17.41 0.51 11.55
C GLU A 473 -17.37 1.86 12.30
N GLY A 474 -17.72 2.98 11.66
CA GLY A 474 -17.81 4.31 12.27
C GLY A 474 -16.45 5.04 12.44
N PRO A 475 -16.47 6.35 12.77
CA PRO A 475 -15.27 7.13 13.06
C PRO A 475 -14.57 6.66 14.35
N GLY A 476 -13.25 6.86 14.42
CA GLY A 476 -12.42 6.58 15.61
C GLY A 476 -11.65 5.26 15.60
N GLY A 477 -11.89 4.34 14.65
CA GLY A 477 -11.06 3.13 14.43
C GLY A 477 -11.05 2.08 15.55
N GLY A 478 -11.68 2.35 16.70
CA GLY A 478 -11.74 1.45 17.84
C GLY A 478 -12.53 0.16 17.56
N ARG A 479 -12.25 -0.90 18.33
CA ARG A 479 -12.92 -2.21 18.20
C ARG A 479 -14.19 -2.38 19.06
N GLY A 480 -14.56 -1.38 19.86
CA GLY A 480 -15.67 -1.47 20.81
C GLY A 480 -17.08 -1.60 20.20
N PRO A 481 -18.13 -1.70 21.03
CA PRO A 481 -19.49 -1.34 20.64
C PRO A 481 -19.58 0.12 20.18
N LYS A 482 -20.59 0.44 19.37
CA LYS A 482 -20.98 1.82 19.06
C LYS A 482 -21.84 2.35 20.21
N TYR A 483 -21.58 3.57 20.68
CA TYR A 483 -22.43 4.24 21.66
C TYR A 483 -23.26 5.33 21.00
N GLU A 484 -24.58 5.21 21.11
CA GLU A 484 -25.50 6.30 20.81
C GLU A 484 -25.26 7.44 21.82
N GLY A 485 -25.03 8.65 21.32
CA GLY A 485 -24.66 9.82 22.14
C GLY A 485 -23.23 10.32 21.92
N LYS A 486 -22.21 9.46 21.77
CA LYS A 486 -20.81 9.88 21.52
C LYS A 486 -20.54 10.28 20.05
N GLN A 487 -21.48 10.96 19.40
CA GLN A 487 -21.36 11.48 18.02
C GLN A 487 -20.99 10.43 16.95
N GLY A 488 -21.15 9.13 17.25
CA GLY A 488 -20.72 8.02 16.40
C GLY A 488 -19.28 7.56 16.60
N LEU A 489 -18.49 8.23 17.44
CA LEU A 489 -17.11 7.87 17.76
C LEU A 489 -17.06 6.50 18.44
N ARG A 490 -16.47 5.52 17.77
CA ARG A 490 -16.33 4.14 18.26
C ARG A 490 -15.12 4.04 19.19
N PRO A 491 -15.31 3.75 20.50
CA PRO A 491 -14.18 3.74 21.42
C PRO A 491 -13.18 2.62 21.09
N SER A 492 -11.90 2.97 21.12
CA SER A 492 -10.84 2.01 21.41
C SER A 492 -10.95 1.63 22.88
N TYR A 493 -11.38 0.39 23.16
CA TYR A 493 -11.29 -0.21 24.49
C TYR A 493 -9.84 -0.63 24.74
N LEU A 494 -8.98 0.37 24.84
CA LEU A 494 -7.67 0.23 25.47
C LEU A 494 -7.92 0.07 26.96
N VAL A 495 -7.07 -0.70 27.63
CA VAL A 495 -7.07 -0.75 29.09
C VAL A 495 -6.55 0.60 29.57
N CYS A 496 -7.40 1.38 30.21
CA CYS A 496 -6.97 2.53 30.99
C CYS A 496 -6.49 2.06 32.36
N ASP A 497 -5.55 2.79 32.95
CA ASP A 497 -5.25 2.66 34.37
C ASP A 497 -6.33 3.36 35.23
N GLY A 498 -6.16 3.35 36.55
CA GLY A 498 -7.06 4.05 37.48
C GLY A 498 -7.06 5.58 37.36
N THR A 499 -6.11 6.19 36.65
CA THR A 499 -6.06 7.63 36.39
C THR A 499 -6.68 8.03 35.03
N GLY A 500 -7.06 7.05 34.20
CA GLY A 500 -7.68 7.28 32.89
C GLY A 500 -6.70 7.42 31.72
N VAL A 501 -5.40 7.20 31.96
CA VAL A 501 -4.35 7.23 30.92
C VAL A 501 -4.44 5.96 30.07
N GLN A 502 -4.31 6.12 28.74
CA GLN A 502 -4.34 5.00 27.81
C GLN A 502 -3.04 4.20 27.86
N LEU A 503 -3.10 2.89 28.14
CA LEU A 503 -1.92 2.03 28.06
C LEU A 503 -1.48 1.80 26.60
N PRO A 504 -0.16 1.79 26.29
CA PRO A 504 0.34 1.62 24.93
C PRO A 504 -0.06 0.28 24.29
N ASN A 505 -0.54 0.34 23.04
CA ASN A 505 -1.00 -0.81 22.28
C ASN A 505 0.15 -1.61 21.62
N TYR A 506 1.04 -2.18 22.43
CA TYR A 506 2.20 -2.95 21.95
C TYR A 506 2.17 -4.42 22.40
N SER A 507 1.31 -5.22 21.78
CA SER A 507 1.44 -6.69 21.79
C SER A 507 2.58 -7.15 20.86
N ASN A 508 3.80 -6.67 21.11
CA ASN A 508 5.00 -7.15 20.42
C ASN A 508 5.25 -8.62 20.81
N GLY A 509 5.93 -9.39 19.93
CA GLY A 509 6.20 -10.82 20.18
C GLY A 509 6.90 -11.09 21.52
N THR A 510 7.73 -10.15 22.00
CA THR A 510 8.40 -10.17 23.30
C THR A 510 7.45 -10.21 24.51
N VAL A 511 6.20 -9.77 24.34
CA VAL A 511 5.17 -9.72 25.40
C VAL A 511 4.43 -11.07 25.51
N GLN A 512 4.54 -11.96 24.52
CA GLN A 512 4.06 -13.35 24.60
C GLN A 512 4.95 -14.20 25.51
N GLY A 513 4.97 -13.90 26.81
CA GLY A 513 5.70 -14.67 27.81
C GLY A 513 5.95 -13.95 29.15
N SER A 514 5.91 -12.61 29.17
CA SER A 514 6.17 -11.81 30.38
C SER A 514 5.07 -11.97 31.42
N HIS A 515 3.80 -11.79 31.03
CA HIS A 515 2.66 -11.92 31.94
C HIS A 515 2.54 -13.33 32.56
N THR A 516 2.90 -14.37 31.78
CA THR A 516 2.92 -15.76 32.24
C THR A 516 4.10 -16.11 33.14
N LYS A 517 5.22 -15.37 33.05
CA LYS A 517 6.36 -15.52 33.98
C LYS A 517 6.08 -14.91 35.36
N ILE A 518 5.34 -13.81 35.42
CA ILE A 518 5.12 -13.06 36.67
C ILE A 518 3.91 -13.60 37.46
N TYR A 519 2.80 -13.90 36.76
CA TYR A 519 1.53 -14.28 37.41
C TYR A 519 1.10 -15.74 37.15
N GLY A 520 1.96 -16.53 36.51
CA GLY A 520 1.62 -17.85 36.00
C GLY A 520 0.69 -17.79 34.79
N ASN A 521 0.33 -18.96 34.26
CA ASN A 521 -0.65 -19.07 33.18
C ASN A 521 -2.07 -18.85 33.75
N PRO A 522 -2.89 -17.90 33.23
CA PRO A 522 -4.22 -17.61 33.77
C PRO A 522 -5.20 -18.79 33.81
N GLY A 523 -4.95 -19.86 33.05
CA GLY A 523 -5.72 -21.10 33.12
C GLY A 523 -5.49 -21.94 34.39
N ASP A 524 -4.34 -21.77 35.05
CA ASP A 524 -3.95 -22.57 36.23
C ASP A 524 -4.43 -21.93 37.55
N SER A 525 -4.75 -20.64 37.55
CA SER A 525 -5.19 -19.88 38.72
C SER A 525 -6.67 -20.14 39.08
N ARG A 526 -6.98 -21.37 39.51
CA ARG A 526 -8.32 -21.79 40.03
C ARG A 526 -8.83 -21.00 41.25
N LYS A 527 -8.09 -20.01 41.76
CA LYS A 527 -8.51 -19.15 42.87
C LYS A 527 -9.28 -17.93 42.34
N ARG A 528 -10.60 -17.99 42.48
CA ARG A 528 -11.57 -16.92 42.23
C ARG A 528 -11.08 -15.60 42.85
N LEU A 529 -10.77 -14.60 42.02
CA LEU A 529 -10.45 -13.25 42.47
C LEU A 529 -11.65 -12.69 43.27
N GLY A 530 -11.43 -12.41 44.55
CA GLY A 530 -12.48 -11.95 45.45
C GLY A 530 -12.70 -10.46 45.30
N PHE A 531 -13.82 -10.07 44.71
CA PHE A 531 -14.34 -8.72 44.86
C PHE A 531 -14.89 -8.55 46.28
N THR A 532 -14.14 -7.84 47.13
CA THR A 532 -14.73 -7.13 48.28
C THR A 532 -15.43 -5.88 47.77
N TRP A 533 -16.64 -5.63 48.27
CA TRP A 533 -17.44 -4.43 47.99
C TRP A 533 -16.86 -3.20 48.69
#